data_AF-A0A8J4B1L8-F1
#
_entry.id   AF-A0A8J4B1L8-F1
#
_cell.length_a   1.000
_cell.length_b   1.000
_cell.length_c   1.000
_cell.angle_alpha   90.00
_cell.angle_beta   90.00
_cell.angle_gamma   90.00
#
_symmetry.space_group_name_H-M   'P 1'
#
loop_
_entity.id
_entity.type
_entity.pdbx_description
1 polymer ?
#
loop_
_entity_poly.entity_id
_entity_poly.type
_entity_poly.pdbx_seq_one_letter_code
_entity_poly.pdbx_strand_id
1 'polypeptide(L)'
;MSSFSAALGLDAPVEVVNAREVEQLAKLGVVFYAINVAVGLSVSMPGFSNRIAHGLLGELPFGAISLVGVRSLEEAAAARRSGADALLVKAELLQSYGKDVQALGNALQYAVTLDD
;
A
#
# COMPACT_ATOMS: atom_id res chain seq x y z
N MET A 1 -10.02 -21.24 7.94
CA MET A 1 -9.42 -21.05 9.29
C MET A 1 -9.60 -19.59 9.64
N SER A 2 -10.26 -19.26 10.76
CA SER A 2 -10.26 -17.90 11.30
C SER A 2 -8.88 -17.64 11.91
N SER A 3 -8.18 -16.57 11.49
CA SER A 3 -6.90 -16.19 12.09
C SER A 3 -7.12 -15.80 13.56
N PHE A 4 -6.12 -15.99 14.41
CA PHE A 4 -6.19 -15.57 15.82
C PHE A 4 -6.59 -14.09 15.98
N SER A 5 -6.14 -13.21 15.06
CA SER A 5 -6.54 -11.80 15.05
C SER A 5 -8.04 -11.63 14.82
N ALA A 6 -8.62 -12.35 13.84
CA ALA A 6 -10.05 -12.29 13.54
C ALA A 6 -10.90 -12.79 14.73
N ALA A 7 -10.41 -13.80 15.47
CA ALA A 7 -11.06 -14.27 16.70
C ALA A 7 -11.11 -13.20 17.81
N LEU A 8 -10.21 -12.21 17.76
CA LEU A 8 -10.18 -11.04 18.65
C LEU A 8 -10.90 -9.82 18.05
N GLY A 9 -11.53 -9.95 16.88
CA GLY A 9 -12.16 -8.84 16.16
C GLY A 9 -11.15 -7.87 15.51
N LEU A 10 -9.94 -8.34 15.22
CA LEU A 10 -8.88 -7.55 14.58
C LEU A 10 -8.63 -8.00 13.14
N ASP A 11 -8.69 -7.05 12.21
CA ASP A 11 -8.27 -7.21 10.82
C ASP A 11 -6.81 -6.76 10.67
N ALA A 12 -5.90 -7.72 10.74
CA ALA A 12 -4.47 -7.46 10.58
C ALA A 12 -4.09 -7.51 9.09
N PRO A 13 -3.51 -6.44 8.53
CA PRO A 13 -3.00 -6.48 7.17
C PRO A 13 -1.81 -7.45 7.09
N VAL A 14 -1.82 -8.32 6.07
CA VAL A 14 -0.71 -9.24 5.80
C VAL A 14 0.20 -8.61 4.76
N GLU A 15 1.48 -8.44 5.11
CA GLU A 15 2.46 -7.87 4.20
C GLU A 15 2.79 -8.84 3.06
N VAL A 16 2.80 -8.33 1.83
CA VAL A 16 3.15 -9.06 0.60
C VAL A 16 4.14 -8.25 -0.23
N VAL A 17 5.06 -8.96 -0.88
CA VAL A 17 6.13 -8.36 -1.70
C VAL A 17 6.15 -8.88 -3.13
N ASN A 18 5.39 -9.93 -3.45
CA ASN A 18 5.31 -10.53 -4.79
C ASN A 18 3.96 -11.22 -5.06
N ALA A 19 3.67 -11.49 -6.35
CA ALA A 19 2.40 -12.07 -6.78
C ALA A 19 2.18 -13.52 -6.28
N ARG A 20 3.26 -14.28 -6.08
CA ARG A 20 3.19 -15.65 -5.57
C ARG A 20 2.66 -15.68 -4.14
N GLU A 21 3.06 -14.71 -3.31
CA GLU A 21 2.53 -14.56 -1.95
C GLU A 21 1.04 -14.19 -1.98
N VAL A 22 0.64 -13.27 -2.85
CA VAL A 22 -0.78 -12.91 -3.04
C VAL A 22 -1.59 -14.15 -3.39
N GLU A 23 -1.16 -14.93 -4.38
CA GLU A 23 -1.87 -16.15 -4.82
C GLU A 23 -2.00 -17.18 -3.68
N GLN A 24 -0.94 -17.38 -2.90
CA GLN A 24 -0.93 -18.33 -1.80
C GLN A 24 -1.83 -17.88 -0.65
N LEU A 25 -1.77 -16.60 -0.28
CA LEU A 25 -2.55 -16.02 0.81
C LEU A 25 -4.03 -15.90 0.45
N ALA A 26 -4.36 -15.64 -0.81
CA ALA A 26 -5.72 -15.65 -1.32
C ALA A 26 -6.39 -17.01 -1.11
N LYS A 27 -5.67 -18.11 -1.36
CA LYS A 27 -6.16 -19.49 -1.09
C LYS A 27 -6.41 -19.76 0.40
N LEU A 28 -5.77 -18.99 1.28
CA LEU A 28 -5.96 -19.07 2.73
C LEU A 28 -7.08 -18.13 3.23
N GLY A 29 -7.71 -17.37 2.35
CA GLY A 29 -8.80 -16.47 2.67
C GLY A 29 -8.34 -15.14 3.28
N VAL A 30 -7.09 -14.72 3.02
CA VAL A 30 -6.62 -13.39 3.42
C VAL A 30 -7.37 -12.33 2.59
N VAL A 31 -7.88 -11.32 3.27
CA VAL A 31 -8.68 -10.24 2.66
C VAL A 31 -8.05 -8.87 2.82
N PHE A 32 -7.02 -8.71 3.66
CA PHE A 32 -6.35 -7.44 3.88
C PHE A 32 -4.85 -7.57 3.61
N TYR A 33 -4.38 -6.89 2.55
CA TYR A 33 -3.02 -6.97 2.04
C TYR A 33 -2.29 -5.65 2.22
N ALA A 34 -1.11 -5.69 2.85
CA ALA A 34 -0.17 -4.57 2.88
C ALA A 34 0.92 -4.80 1.83
N ILE A 35 0.98 -3.94 0.81
CA ILE A 35 1.96 -4.06 -0.26
C ILE A 35 3.23 -3.30 0.15
N ASN A 36 4.33 -4.04 0.36
CA ASN A 36 5.62 -3.46 0.64
C ASN A 36 6.60 -3.64 -0.53
N VAL A 37 6.69 -2.62 -1.37
CA VAL A 37 7.56 -2.59 -2.54
C VAL A 37 9.04 -2.29 -2.22
N ALA A 38 9.38 -2.03 -0.96
CA ALA A 38 10.76 -1.74 -0.56
C ALA A 38 11.57 -3.01 -0.27
N VAL A 39 10.92 -4.13 -0.01
CA VAL A 39 11.57 -5.39 0.38
C VAL A 39 11.91 -6.20 -0.87
N GLY A 40 13.16 -6.66 -0.98
CA GLY A 40 13.62 -7.50 -2.10
C GLY A 40 14.30 -6.75 -3.25
N LEU A 41 14.40 -5.42 -3.20
CA LEU A 41 15.10 -4.62 -4.19
C LEU A 41 16.48 -4.20 -3.67
N SER A 42 17.53 -4.89 -4.15
CA SER A 42 18.92 -4.50 -3.87
C SER A 42 19.34 -3.22 -4.59
N VAL A 43 18.60 -2.81 -5.63
CA VAL A 43 18.84 -1.59 -6.41
C VAL A 43 17.54 -0.81 -6.54
N SER A 44 17.49 0.39 -5.98
CA SER A 44 16.36 1.31 -6.13
C SER A 44 16.39 1.95 -7.51
N MET A 45 15.75 1.32 -8.50
CA MET A 45 15.49 1.95 -9.79
C MET A 45 14.29 2.93 -9.67
N PRO A 46 14.41 4.17 -10.16
CA PRO A 46 13.30 5.13 -10.17
C PRO A 46 12.05 4.54 -10.83
N GLY A 47 10.89 4.69 -10.17
CA GLY A 47 9.60 4.20 -10.65
C GLY A 47 9.39 2.68 -10.65
N PHE A 48 10.40 1.88 -10.29
CA PHE A 48 10.29 0.42 -10.26
C PHE A 48 9.34 -0.06 -9.15
N SER A 49 9.46 0.54 -7.97
CA SER A 49 8.57 0.31 -6.83
C SER A 49 7.09 0.54 -7.21
N ASN A 50 6.80 1.62 -7.95
CA ASN A 50 5.44 1.94 -8.39
C ASN A 50 4.90 0.91 -9.38
N ARG A 51 5.73 0.41 -10.31
CA ARG A 51 5.32 -0.65 -11.24
C ARG A 51 5.04 -1.97 -10.52
N ILE A 52 5.83 -2.32 -9.50
CA ILE A 52 5.57 -3.50 -8.67
C ILE A 52 4.24 -3.31 -7.92
N ALA A 53 4.05 -2.17 -7.25
CA ALA A 53 2.82 -1.90 -6.50
C ALA A 53 1.60 -2.02 -7.40
N HIS A 54 1.67 -1.41 -8.60
CA HIS A 54 0.62 -1.48 -9.60
C HIS A 54 0.32 -2.92 -10.03
N GLY A 55 1.35 -3.70 -10.34
CA GLY A 55 1.18 -5.11 -10.70
C GLY A 55 0.54 -5.92 -9.56
N LEU A 56 1.03 -5.75 -8.33
CA LEU A 56 0.50 -6.47 -7.17
C LEU A 56 -0.95 -6.10 -6.84
N LEU A 57 -1.32 -4.83 -6.97
CA LEU A 57 -2.70 -4.37 -6.83
C LEU A 57 -3.62 -5.06 -7.84
N GLY A 58 -3.16 -5.23 -9.08
CA GLY A 58 -3.91 -5.94 -10.13
C GLY A 58 -4.09 -7.45 -9.88
N GLU A 59 -3.24 -8.05 -9.05
CA GLU A 59 -3.31 -9.47 -8.68
C GLU A 59 -4.17 -9.73 -7.42
N LEU A 60 -4.62 -8.67 -6.75
CA LEU A 60 -5.41 -8.84 -5.52
C LEU A 60 -6.79 -9.46 -5.83
N PRO A 61 -7.27 -10.39 -4.99
CA PRO A 61 -8.62 -10.94 -5.13
C PRO A 61 -9.69 -9.85 -5.07
N PHE A 62 -10.79 -10.06 -5.80
CA PHE A 62 -11.94 -9.16 -5.73
C PHE A 62 -12.45 -9.02 -4.28
N GLY A 63 -12.66 -7.77 -3.85
CA GLY A 63 -13.12 -7.45 -2.49
C GLY A 63 -12.02 -7.46 -1.43
N ALA A 64 -10.76 -7.67 -1.81
CA ALA A 64 -9.63 -7.46 -0.91
C ALA A 64 -9.42 -5.97 -0.61
N ILE A 65 -8.91 -5.68 0.58
CA ILE A 65 -8.48 -4.36 1.02
C ILE A 65 -6.97 -4.27 0.80
N SER A 66 -6.52 -3.16 0.23
CA SER A 66 -5.12 -2.88 -0.04
C SER A 66 -4.58 -1.70 0.76
N LEU A 67 -3.38 -1.86 1.30
CA LEU A 67 -2.61 -0.80 1.98
C LEU A 67 -1.24 -0.67 1.31
N VAL A 68 -0.92 0.49 0.76
CA VAL A 68 0.37 0.72 0.07
C VAL A 68 1.23 1.71 0.85
N GLY A 69 2.48 1.33 1.14
CA GLY A 69 3.44 2.21 1.79
C GLY A 69 4.04 3.27 0.85
N VAL A 70 3.96 4.55 1.22
CA VAL A 70 4.38 5.68 0.37
C VAL A 70 5.34 6.63 1.08
N ARG A 71 6.36 7.10 0.34
CA ARG A 71 7.45 7.98 0.79
C ARG A 71 7.43 9.36 0.16
N SER A 72 6.61 9.59 -0.85
CA SER A 72 6.40 10.88 -1.48
C SER A 72 4.94 11.07 -1.92
N LEU A 73 4.55 12.31 -2.22
CA LEU A 73 3.23 12.59 -2.82
C LEU A 73 3.05 11.92 -4.19
N GLU A 74 4.13 11.78 -4.96
CA GLU A 74 4.10 11.12 -6.27
C GLU A 74 3.83 9.61 -6.12
N GLU A 75 4.43 8.96 -5.12
CA GLU A 75 4.12 7.58 -4.77
C GLU A 75 2.66 7.44 -4.30
N ALA A 76 2.16 8.39 -3.49
CA ALA A 76 0.75 8.44 -3.05
C ALA A 76 -0.23 8.53 -4.23
N ALA A 77 -0.01 9.47 -5.15
CA ALA A 77 -0.82 9.63 -6.35
C ALA A 77 -0.76 8.38 -7.25
N ALA A 78 0.43 7.81 -7.45
CA ALA A 78 0.60 6.61 -8.26
C ALA A 78 -0.09 5.38 -7.65
N ALA A 79 0.02 5.19 -6.33
CA ALA A 79 -0.66 4.11 -5.62
C ALA A 79 -2.18 4.24 -5.71
N ARG A 80 -2.72 5.46 -5.52
CA ARG A 80 -4.15 5.72 -5.67
C ARG A 80 -4.66 5.42 -7.07
N ARG A 81 -3.99 5.93 -8.11
CA ARG A 81 -4.33 5.64 -9.52
C ARG A 81 -4.26 4.16 -9.87
N SER A 82 -3.45 3.39 -9.13
CA SER A 82 -3.33 1.94 -9.28
C SER A 82 -4.43 1.16 -8.54
N GLY A 83 -5.35 1.84 -7.84
CA GLY A 83 -6.47 1.22 -7.14
C GLY A 83 -6.22 0.93 -5.66
N ALA A 84 -5.21 1.54 -5.03
CA ALA A 84 -5.00 1.36 -3.59
C ALA A 84 -6.17 1.94 -2.77
N ASP A 85 -6.68 1.15 -1.81
CA ASP A 85 -7.76 1.55 -0.90
C ASP A 85 -7.24 2.49 0.19
N ALA A 86 -6.06 2.18 0.72
CA ALA A 86 -5.41 2.93 1.79
C ALA A 86 -3.91 3.16 1.52
N LEU A 87 -3.41 4.26 2.08
CA LEU A 87 -2.00 4.64 2.01
C LEU A 87 -1.38 4.62 3.41
N LEU A 88 -0.25 3.93 3.55
CA LEU A 88 0.59 3.96 4.73
C LEU A 88 1.70 5.01 4.52
N VAL A 89 1.54 6.17 5.13
CA VAL A 89 2.52 7.26 5.07
C VAL A 89 3.77 6.87 5.84
N LYS A 90 4.92 6.76 5.15
CA LYS A 90 6.20 6.44 5.78
C LYS A 90 6.88 7.69 6.35
N ALA A 91 7.88 7.44 7.19
CA ALA A 91 8.60 8.48 7.93
C ALA A 91 9.23 9.54 7.01
N GLU A 92 9.68 9.14 5.82
CA GLU A 92 10.31 10.03 4.83
C GLU A 92 9.34 11.15 4.38
N LEU A 93 8.08 10.78 4.08
CA LEU A 93 7.06 11.75 3.72
C LEU A 93 6.63 12.58 4.92
N LEU A 94 6.52 11.96 6.10
CA LEU A 94 6.19 12.70 7.32
C LEU A 94 7.25 13.76 7.64
N GLN A 95 8.53 13.41 7.48
CA GLN A 95 9.66 14.31 7.76
C GLN A 95 9.72 15.50 6.81
N SER A 96 9.29 15.37 5.55
CA SER A 96 9.29 16.50 4.61
C SER A 96 8.29 17.61 4.98
N TYR A 97 7.33 17.31 5.87
CA TYR A 97 6.34 18.27 6.40
C TYR A 97 6.57 18.61 7.88
N GLY A 98 7.60 18.03 8.52
CA GLY A 98 7.93 18.28 9.92
C GLY A 98 6.80 17.91 10.88
N LYS A 99 6.33 18.89 11.67
CA LYS A 99 5.21 18.70 12.63
C LYS A 99 3.85 19.11 12.05
N ASP A 100 3.81 19.62 10.83
CA ASP A 100 2.58 20.13 10.23
C ASP A 100 1.79 19.00 9.55
N VAL A 101 1.10 18.22 10.38
CA VAL A 101 0.26 17.09 9.93
C VAL A 101 -0.93 17.58 9.09
N GLN A 102 -1.41 18.81 9.32
CA GLN A 102 -2.53 19.35 8.57
C GLN A 102 -2.10 19.71 7.14
N ALA A 103 -0.94 20.34 6.97
CA ALA A 103 -0.38 20.60 5.64
C ALA A 103 -0.14 19.31 4.87
N LEU A 104 0.39 18.27 5.53
CA LEU A 104 0.54 16.94 4.94
C LEU A 104 -0.81 16.34 4.51
N GLY A 105 -1.82 16.42 5.38
CA GLY A 105 -3.18 15.93 5.09
C GLY A 105 -3.79 16.60 3.86
N ASN A 106 -3.68 17.93 3.76
CA ASN A 106 -4.16 18.69 2.60
C ASN A 106 -3.41 18.31 1.32
N ALA A 107 -2.09 18.17 1.39
CA ALA A 107 -1.26 17.80 0.25
C ALA A 107 -1.55 16.38 -0.24
N LEU A 108 -1.75 15.43 0.66
CA LEU A 108 -2.16 14.06 0.34
C LEU A 108 -3.55 14.03 -0.28
N GLN A 109 -4.52 14.74 0.31
CA GLN A 109 -5.86 14.83 -0.23
C GLN A 109 -5.82 15.35 -1.66
N TYR A 110 -5.12 16.46 -1.90
CA TYR A 110 -4.94 17.02 -3.24
C TYR A 110 -4.31 16.01 -4.22
N ALA A 111 -3.22 15.34 -3.81
CA ALA A 111 -2.49 14.39 -4.64
C ALA A 111 -3.30 13.14 -5.03
N VAL A 112 -4.25 12.71 -4.19
CA VAL A 112 -5.05 11.49 -4.41
C VAL A 112 -6.44 11.76 -4.99
N THR A 113 -6.88 13.02 -5.05
CA THR A 113 -8.18 13.41 -5.63
C THR A 113 -8.09 14.02 -7.03
N LEU A 114 -6.90 14.39 -7.49
CA LEU A 114 -6.71 14.84 -8.86
C LEU A 114 -6.75 13.64 -9.81
N ASP A 115 -7.93 13.39 -10.34
CA ASP A 115 -8.12 12.73 -11.63
C ASP A 115 -7.85 13.78 -12.73
N ASP A 116 -6.80 13.57 -13.52
CA ASP A 116 -6.74 14.15 -14.88
C ASP A 116 -7.52 13.25 -15.85
#